data_AF-A0A357YPI6-F1
#
_entry.id   AF-A0A357YPI6-F1
#
_cell.length_a   1.000
_cell.length_b   1.000
_cell.length_c   1.000
_cell.angle_alpha   90.00
_cell.angle_beta   90.00
_cell.angle_gamma   90.00
#
_symmetry.space_group_name_H-M   'P 1'
#
loop_
_entity.id
_entity.type
_entity.pdbx_description
1 polymer ?
#
loop_
_entity_poly.entity_id
_entity_poly.type
_entity_poly.pdbx_seq_one_letter_code
_entity_poly.pdbx_strand_id
1 'polypeptide(L)'
;MNQTNSIPDFSQIIKNNPSGYILRKDLTEKTGGLLHSRTMANLDSLGQGIPGRIMIGNRKAAYPVQAVVEYLQKMVSVSDDTK
;
A
#
# COMPACT_ATOMS: atom_id res chain seq x y z
N MET A 1 -4.90 -13.22 28.87
CA MET A 1 -3.60 -12.63 28.50
C MET A 1 -3.74 -12.18 27.06
N ASN A 2 -3.71 -10.88 26.81
CA ASN A 2 -4.03 -10.30 25.50
C ASN A 2 -2.94 -10.68 24.49
N GLN A 3 -3.31 -11.39 23.43
CA GLN A 3 -2.46 -11.64 22.28
C GLN A 3 -2.05 -10.29 21.69
N THR A 4 -0.76 -9.98 21.73
CA THR A 4 -0.21 -8.85 21.01
C THR A 4 -0.24 -9.18 19.52
N ASN A 5 -1.30 -8.77 18.82
CA ASN A 5 -1.33 -8.74 17.36
C ASN A 5 -0.16 -7.89 16.88
N SER A 6 0.97 -8.51 16.56
CA SER A 6 2.14 -7.81 16.05
C SER A 6 1.83 -7.40 14.61
N ILE A 7 1.50 -6.12 14.41
CA ILE A 7 1.36 -5.54 13.08
C ILE A 7 2.69 -5.74 12.34
N PRO A 8 2.71 -6.32 11.12
CA PRO A 8 3.94 -6.48 10.37
C PRO A 8 4.62 -5.13 10.09
N ASP A 9 5.95 -5.09 10.19
CA ASP A 9 6.72 -3.90 9.85
C ASP A 9 6.88 -3.78 8.33
N PHE A 10 6.36 -2.69 7.77
CA PHE A 10 6.47 -2.34 6.36
C PHE A 10 7.47 -1.20 6.10
N SER A 11 8.31 -0.84 7.08
CA SER A 11 9.31 0.24 6.97
C SER A 11 10.26 0.09 5.77
N GLN A 12 10.50 -1.14 5.31
CA GLN A 12 11.33 -1.41 4.13
C GLN A 12 10.70 -0.88 2.83
N ILE A 13 9.36 -0.81 2.72
CA ILE A 13 8.69 -0.19 1.57
C ILE A 13 9.05 1.29 1.50
N ILE A 14 9.17 1.96 2.65
CA ILE A 14 9.58 3.37 2.74
C ILE A 14 11.03 3.53 2.26
N LYS A 15 11.93 2.73 2.83
CA LYS A 15 13.37 2.80 2.53
C LYS A 15 13.68 2.53 1.05
N ASN A 16 12.95 1.61 0.42
CA ASN A 16 13.17 1.23 -0.97
C ASN A 16 12.55 2.20 -1.99
N ASN A 17 11.82 3.22 -1.53
CA ASN A 17 11.16 4.21 -2.38
C ASN A 17 11.50 5.66 -1.92
N PRO A 18 12.77 6.09 -2.05
CA PRO A 18 13.25 7.37 -1.52
C PRO A 18 12.66 8.61 -2.21
N SER A 19 12.02 8.46 -3.37
CA SER A 19 11.28 9.54 -4.05
C SER A 19 10.07 10.02 -3.26
N GLY A 20 9.62 9.27 -2.24
CA GLY A 20 8.43 9.58 -1.45
C GLY A 20 7.11 9.26 -2.16
N TYR A 21 7.14 8.87 -3.43
CA TYR A 21 5.97 8.49 -4.22
C TYR A 21 6.17 7.18 -4.98
N ILE A 22 5.10 6.40 -5.10
CA ILE A 22 5.02 5.20 -5.92
C ILE A 22 3.98 5.42 -7.02
N LEU A 23 4.38 5.23 -8.28
CA LEU A 23 3.43 5.24 -9.39
C LEU A 23 2.51 4.04 -9.30
N ARG A 24 1.21 4.22 -9.57
CA ARG A 24 0.22 3.13 -9.52
C ARG A 24 0.63 1.95 -10.41
N LYS A 25 1.25 2.22 -11.57
CA LYS A 25 1.74 1.16 -12.49
C LYS A 25 2.85 0.29 -11.89
N ASP A 26 3.66 0.85 -10.99
CA ASP A 26 4.82 0.20 -10.38
C ASP A 26 4.49 -0.32 -8.97
N LEU A 27 3.26 -0.10 -8.50
CA LEU A 27 2.84 -0.41 -7.13
C LEU A 27 3.01 -1.89 -6.78
N THR A 28 2.69 -2.79 -7.72
CA THR A 28 2.87 -4.24 -7.53
C THR A 28 4.32 -4.58 -7.26
N GLU A 29 5.25 -4.06 -8.05
CA GLU A 29 6.68 -4.32 -7.88
C GLU A 29 7.23 -3.66 -6.60
N LYS A 30 6.90 -2.39 -6.37
CA LYS A 30 7.42 -1.61 -5.25
C LYS A 30 6.93 -2.05 -3.87
N THR A 31 5.83 -2.80 -3.83
CA THR A 31 5.30 -3.41 -2.60
C THR A 31 5.61 -4.90 -2.50
N GLY A 32 6.42 -5.47 -3.40
CA GLY A 32 6.74 -6.89 -3.40
C GLY A 32 5.54 -7.80 -3.66
N GLY A 33 4.52 -7.29 -4.36
CA GLY A 33 3.29 -8.01 -4.69
C GLY A 33 2.15 -7.85 -3.68
N LEU A 34 2.35 -7.13 -2.56
CA LEU A 34 1.33 -6.96 -1.53
C LEU A 34 0.10 -6.17 -2.02
N LEU A 35 0.30 -5.20 -2.92
CA LEU A 35 -0.78 -4.44 -3.55
C LEU A 35 -0.74 -4.57 -5.06
N HIS A 36 -1.88 -4.82 -5.68
CA HIS A 36 -1.95 -4.94 -7.14
C HIS A 36 -2.43 -3.64 -7.81
N SER A 37 -1.69 -3.17 -8.81
CA SER A 37 -1.96 -1.93 -9.54
C SER A 37 -3.38 -1.83 -10.12
N ARG A 38 -3.87 -2.93 -10.72
CA ARG A 38 -5.24 -2.99 -11.29
C ARG A 38 -6.31 -2.90 -10.21
N THR A 39 -6.10 -3.56 -9.06
CA THR A 39 -7.04 -3.51 -7.94
C THR A 39 -7.12 -2.10 -7.40
N MET A 40 -5.98 -1.43 -7.24
CA MET A 40 -5.97 -0.03 -6.81
C MET A 40 -6.64 0.90 -7.83
N ALA A 41 -6.50 0.66 -9.14
CA ALA A 41 -7.20 1.46 -10.15
C ALA A 41 -8.74 1.34 -10.07
N ASN A 42 -9.23 0.15 -9.71
CA ASN A 42 -10.66 -0.06 -9.49
C ASN A 42 -11.13 0.65 -8.21
N LEU A 43 -10.42 0.46 -7.09
CA LEU A 43 -10.74 1.14 -5.82
C LEU A 43 -10.64 2.66 -5.94
N ASP A 44 -9.67 3.16 -6.70
CA ASP A 44 -9.52 4.57 -7.06
C ASP A 44 -10.76 5.15 -7.74
N SER A 45 -11.40 4.36 -8.60
CA SER A 45 -12.61 4.74 -9.33
C SER A 45 -13.84 4.69 -8.41
N LEU A 46 -13.79 3.89 -7.35
CA LEU A 46 -14.81 3.80 -6.31
C LEU A 46 -14.59 4.80 -5.16
N GLY A 47 -13.50 5.58 -5.18
CA GLY A 47 -13.13 6.48 -4.08
C GLY A 47 -12.63 5.76 -2.82
N GLN A 48 -12.30 4.47 -2.93
CA GLN A 48 -11.84 3.60 -1.84
C GLN A 48 -10.35 3.25 -1.95
N GLY A 49 -9.64 3.89 -2.87
CA GLY A 49 -8.20 3.68 -3.08
C GLY A 49 -7.34 4.24 -1.94
N ILE A 50 -6.02 4.20 -2.16
CA ILE A 50 -5.05 4.75 -1.22
C ILE A 50 -5.23 6.28 -1.15
N PRO A 51 -5.34 6.86 0.06
CA PRO A 51 -5.54 8.30 0.20
C PRO A 51 -4.34 9.10 -0.30
N GLY A 52 -4.58 10.37 -0.63
CA GLY A 52 -3.51 11.26 -1.12
C GLY A 52 -3.05 10.96 -2.55
N ARG A 53 -3.83 10.20 -3.34
CA ARG A 53 -3.58 9.98 -4.77
C ARG A 53 -3.37 11.31 -5.49
N ILE A 54 -2.26 11.42 -6.20
CA ILE A 54 -1.98 12.53 -7.13
C ILE A 54 -2.04 12.07 -8.57
N MET A 55 -2.36 13.00 -9.47
CA MET A 55 -2.32 12.80 -10.91
C MET A 55 -1.14 13.57 -11.51
N ILE A 56 -0.32 12.88 -12.30
CA ILE A 56 0.81 13.45 -13.04
C ILE A 56 0.42 13.50 -14.51
N GLY A 57 0.10 14.72 -14.99
CA GLY A 57 -0.61 14.92 -16.24
C GLY A 57 -1.97 14.20 -16.23
N ASN A 58 -2.41 13.74 -17.40
CA ASN A 58 -3.79 13.21 -17.54
C ASN A 58 -3.92 11.69 -17.34
N ARG A 59 -2.82 10.95 -17.16
CA ARG A 59 -2.84 9.47 -17.25
C ARG A 59 -2.09 8.72 -16.15
N LYS A 60 -1.18 9.38 -15.43
CA LYS A 60 -0.36 8.70 -14.41
C LYS A 60 -0.91 9.04 -13.04
N ALA A 61 -1.24 8.02 -12.26
CA ALA A 61 -1.57 8.16 -10.84
C ALA A 61 -0.38 7.75 -9.99
N ALA A 62 -0.19 8.42 -8.85
CA ALA A 62 0.84 8.08 -7.88
C ALA A 62 0.29 8.24 -6.45
N TYR A 63 0.92 7.55 -5.51
CA TYR A 63 0.58 7.60 -4.09
C TYR A 63 1.81 7.98 -3.27
N PRO A 64 1.65 8.78 -2.19
CA PRO A 64 2.69 8.93 -1.19
C PRO A 64 3.06 7.57 -0.61
N VAL A 65 4.35 7.28 -0.49
CA VAL A 65 4.84 5.99 0.02
C VAL A 65 4.30 5.72 1.43
N GLN A 66 4.21 6.77 2.26
CA GLN A 66 3.66 6.70 3.60
C GLN A 66 2.20 6.23 3.60
N ALA A 67 1.37 6.80 2.73
CA ALA A 67 -0.03 6.42 2.60
C ALA A 67 -0.20 4.97 2.12
N VAL A 68 0.71 4.47 1.28
CA VAL A 68 0.73 3.07 0.85
C VAL A 68 0.95 2.14 2.05
N VAL A 69 1.89 2.47 2.94
CA VAL A 69 2.18 1.68 4.14
C VAL A 69 1.01 1.70 5.12
N GLU A 70 0.44 2.87 5.39
CA GLU A 70 -0.73 3.02 6.27
C GLU A 70 -1.94 2.23 5.74
N TYR A 71 -2.15 2.26 4.42
CA TYR A 71 -3.19 1.48 3.78
C TYR A 71 -2.96 -0.03 3.96
N LEU A 72 -1.73 -0.52 3.78
CA LEU A 72 -1.38 -1.93 4.00
C LEU A 72 -1.62 -2.35 5.45
N GLN A 73 -1.17 -1.56 6.42
CA GLN A 73 -1.37 -1.85 7.85
C GLN A 73 -2.85 -1.98 8.21
N LYS A 74 -3.73 -1.19 7.59
CA LYS A 74 -5.18 -1.28 7.78
C LYS A 74 -5.79 -2.54 7.18
N MET A 75 -5.22 -3.07 6.10
CA MET A 75 -5.75 -4.22 5.36
C MET A 75 -5.31 -5.58 5.94
N VAL A 76 -4.19 -5.62 6.66
CA VAL A 76 -3.64 -6.86 7.19
C VAL A 76 -4.40 -7.30 8.44
N SER A 77 -4.82 -8.55 8.45
CA SER A 77 -5.29 -9.26 9.65
C SER A 77 -4.31 -10.40 9.91
N VAL A 78 -3.79 -10.48 11.14
CA VAL A 78 -2.88 -11.55 11.55
C VAL A 78 -3.73 -12.71 12.08
N SER A 79 -3.63 -13.87 11.43
CA SER A 79 -4.28 -15.11 11.89
C SER A 79 -3.26 -15.95 12.66
N ASP A 80 -3.54 -16.27 13.91
CA ASP A 80 -2.70 -17.16 14.73
C ASP A 80 -2.99 -18.63 14.38
N ASP A 81 -2.45 -19.12 13.26
CA ASP A 81 -2.45 -20.56 12.98
C ASP A 81 -1.40 -21.23 13.88
N THR A 82 -1.83 -21.62 15.08
CA THR A 82 -1.07 -22.49 15.98
C THR A 82 -1.15 -23.91 15.44
N LYS A 83 -0.08 -24.40 14.82
CA LYS A 83 0.16 -25.85 14.63
C LYS A 83 1.05 -26.39 15.73
#